data_AF-A0A2D4I158-F1
#
_entry.id   AF-A0A2D4I158-F1
#
_cell.length_a   1.000
_cell.length_b   1.000
_cell.length_c   1.000
_cell.angle_alpha   90.00
_cell.angle_beta   90.00
_cell.angle_gamma   90.00
#
_symmetry.space_group_name_H-M   'P 1'
#
loop_
_entity.id
_entity.type
_entity.pdbx_description
1 polymer ?
#
loop_
_entity_poly.entity_id
_entity_poly.type
_entity_poly.pdbx_seq_one_letter_code
_entity_poly.pdbx_strand_id
1 'polypeptide(L)'
;RILYLFQIIPIQVGKKFFDDLNKIVLRFIWQGRKARIKLKLLQDARIRGMFALPNWETYYQATSLMWIKGWITLRNTRLLTLEGHDLLLGWHAFLWYGGTKIQGYFRRHYIREALL
;
A
#
# COMPACT_ATOMS: atom_id res chain seq x y z
N ARG A 1 9.28 -1.18 9.96
CA ARG A 1 9.45 -0.51 8.64
C ARG A 1 8.24 -0.86 7.75
N ILE A 2 7.06 -0.30 8.05
CA ILE A 2 5.77 -0.67 7.42
C ILE A 2 5.45 0.19 6.20
N LEU A 3 5.93 1.45 6.17
CA LEU A 3 5.83 2.36 5.03
C LEU A 3 6.26 1.73 3.72
N TYR A 4 7.41 1.07 3.73
CA TYR A 4 7.97 0.42 2.56
C TYR A 4 7.01 -0.61 1.98
N LEU A 5 6.35 -1.42 2.83
CA LEU A 5 5.38 -2.43 2.40
C LEU A 5 4.14 -1.80 1.77
N PHE A 6 3.59 -0.74 2.37
CA PHE A 6 2.44 -0.02 1.79
C PHE A 6 2.81 0.77 0.53
N GLN A 7 4.07 1.16 0.38
CA GLN A 7 4.55 1.89 -0.80
C GLN A 7 4.76 0.96 -1.99
N ILE A 8 5.23 -0.28 -1.79
CA ILE A 8 5.58 -1.17 -2.92
C ILE A 8 4.36 -1.85 -3.54
N ILE A 9 3.27 -1.95 -2.78
CA ILE A 9 2.14 -2.81 -3.15
C ILE A 9 0.95 -1.94 -3.57
N PRO A 10 0.70 -1.78 -4.88
CA PRO A 10 -0.47 -1.12 -5.45
C PRO A 10 -1.67 -2.10 -5.46
N ILE A 11 -1.91 -2.83 -4.37
CA ILE A 11 -3.03 -3.77 -4.26
C ILE A 11 -4.15 -3.08 -3.50
N GLN A 12 -5.37 -3.12 -4.02
CA GLN A 12 -6.53 -2.70 -3.26
C GLN A 12 -6.69 -3.57 -2.02
N VAL A 13 -6.26 -3.03 -0.89
CA VAL A 13 -6.35 -3.70 0.40
C VAL A 13 -7.80 -3.65 0.87
N GLY A 14 -8.43 -4.82 0.99
CA GLY A 14 -9.79 -4.92 1.54
C GLY A 14 -9.85 -4.60 3.03
N LYS A 15 -11.01 -4.12 3.52
CA LYS A 15 -11.23 -3.79 4.95
C LYS A 15 -10.83 -4.91 5.92
N LYS A 16 -11.07 -6.18 5.54
CA LYS A 16 -10.71 -7.37 6.33
C LYS A 16 -9.23 -7.42 6.70
N PHE A 17 -8.35 -7.01 5.79
CA PHE A 17 -6.91 -7.01 6.06
C PHE A 17 -6.54 -5.99 7.14
N PHE A 18 -7.14 -4.79 7.10
CA PHE A 18 -6.94 -3.79 8.14
C PHE A 18 -7.48 -4.24 9.50
N ASP A 19 -8.61 -4.95 9.52
CA ASP A 19 -9.16 -5.52 10.75
C ASP A 19 -8.23 -6.59 11.35
N ASP A 20 -7.65 -7.45 10.52
CA ASP A 20 -6.71 -8.48 10.99
C ASP A 20 -5.38 -7.87 11.44
N LEU A 21 -4.87 -6.85 10.74
CA LEU A 21 -3.74 -6.06 11.22
C LEU A 21 -4.02 -5.42 12.57
N ASN A 22 -5.20 -4.81 12.74
CA ASN A 22 -5.60 -4.22 14.02
C ASN A 22 -5.63 -5.27 15.14
N LYS A 23 -6.14 -6.48 14.89
CA LYS A 23 -6.13 -7.58 15.87
C LYS A 23 -4.70 -7.99 16.25
N ILE A 24 -3.81 -8.15 15.27
CA ILE A 24 -2.41 -8.54 15.52
C ILE A 24 -1.71 -7.47 16.36
N VAL A 25 -1.87 -6.19 15.99
CA VAL A 25 -1.27 -5.06 16.70
C VAL A 25 -1.82 -4.95 18.12
N LEU A 26 -3.13 -5.11 18.31
CA LEU A 26 -3.73 -5.15 19.65
C LEU A 26 -3.18 -6.31 20.47
N ARG A 27 -3.08 -7.51 19.89
CA ARG A 27 -2.50 -8.67 20.57
C ARG A 27 -1.04 -8.44 20.96
N PHE A 28 -0.27 -7.75 20.11
CA PHE A 28 1.11 -7.37 20.38
C PHE A 28 1.21 -6.37 21.54
N ILE A 29 0.44 -5.26 21.49
CA ILE A 29 0.43 -4.23 22.53
C ILE A 29 0.06 -4.81 23.90
N TRP A 30 -0.94 -5.70 23.93
CA TRP A 30 -1.42 -6.32 25.17
C TRP A 30 -0.71 -7.63 25.51
N GLN A 31 0.32 -8.03 24.75
CA GLN A 31 1.06 -9.29 24.95
C GLN A 31 0.14 -10.51 25.11
N GLY A 32 -0.91 -10.61 24.28
CA GLY A 32 -1.90 -11.68 24.34
C GLY A 32 -2.93 -11.57 25.48
N ARG A 33 -2.86 -10.54 26.32
CA ARG A 33 -3.86 -10.26 27.35
C ARG A 33 -5.06 -9.50 26.76
N LYS A 34 -6.18 -9.49 27.48
CA LYS A 34 -7.38 -8.74 27.10
C LYS A 34 -7.07 -7.25 26.99
N ALA A 35 -7.49 -6.63 25.89
CA ALA A 35 -7.30 -5.20 25.65
C ALA A 35 -7.94 -4.37 26.76
N ARG A 36 -7.18 -3.47 27.38
CA ARG A 36 -7.67 -2.60 28.46
C ARG A 36 -8.23 -1.28 27.94
N ILE A 37 -7.79 -0.83 26.77
CA ILE A 37 -8.18 0.45 26.15
C ILE A 37 -8.83 0.16 24.79
N LYS A 38 -9.92 0.88 24.48
CA LYS A 38 -10.58 0.79 23.17
C LYS A 38 -9.64 1.28 22.06
N LEU A 39 -9.66 0.61 20.90
CA LEU A 39 -8.81 0.96 19.75
C LEU A 39 -8.96 2.43 19.31
N LYS A 40 -10.20 2.96 19.29
CA LYS A 40 -10.44 4.37 18.94
C LYS A 40 -9.71 5.36 19.85
N LEU A 41 -9.57 5.03 21.14
CA LEU A 41 -8.83 5.86 22.10
C LEU A 41 -7.33 5.73 21.88
N LEU A 42 -6.85 4.52 21.58
CA LEU A 42 -5.44 4.28 21.22
C LEU A 42 -5.00 5.08 19.97
N GLN A 43 -5.91 5.26 19.02
CA GLN A 43 -5.68 6.00 17.77
C GLN A 43 -5.82 7.52 17.90
N ASP A 44 -6.30 8.03 19.04
CA ASP A 44 -6.44 9.47 19.24
C ASP A 44 -5.07 10.14 19.44
N ALA A 45 -5.02 11.44 19.21
CA ALA A 45 -3.79 12.22 19.23
C ALA A 45 -3.09 12.16 20.59
N ARG A 46 -1.75 12.19 20.57
CA ARG A 46 -0.91 12.19 21.78
C ARG A 46 -1.19 13.39 22.70
N ILE A 47 -1.69 14.49 22.14
CA ILE A 47 -2.10 15.71 22.86
C ILE A 47 -3.19 15.40 23.90
N ARG A 48 -4.02 14.38 23.66
CA ARG A 48 -5.07 13.91 24.57
C ARG A 48 -4.59 12.84 25.56
N GLY A 49 -3.27 12.64 25.68
CA GLY A 49 -2.68 11.64 26.58
C GLY A 49 -2.79 10.19 26.09
N MET A 50 -3.10 10.00 24.80
CA MET A 50 -3.25 8.68 24.18
C MET A 50 -1.98 8.23 23.44
N PHE A 51 -1.99 7.01 22.95
CA PHE A 51 -0.81 6.35 22.36
C PHE A 51 -0.46 6.82 20.94
N ALA A 52 -1.36 7.57 20.28
CA ALA A 52 -1.23 8.01 18.89
C ALA A 52 -0.95 6.87 17.91
N LEU A 53 -1.64 5.74 18.10
CA LEU A 53 -1.55 4.61 17.18
C LEU A 53 -2.09 5.04 15.80
N PRO A 54 -1.33 4.86 14.70
CA PRO A 54 -1.84 5.21 13.38
C PRO A 54 -3.04 4.33 13.03
N ASN A 55 -4.07 4.94 12.45
CA ASN A 55 -5.11 4.17 11.79
C ASN A 55 -4.56 3.66 10.45
N TRP A 56 -4.45 2.34 10.31
CA TRP A 56 -3.83 1.70 9.13
C TRP A 56 -4.56 2.02 7.82
N GLU A 57 -5.87 2.23 7.85
CA GLU A 57 -6.65 2.57 6.66
C GLU A 57 -6.30 3.97 6.15
N THR A 58 -6.30 4.97 7.04
CA THR A 58 -5.93 6.35 6.66
C THR A 58 -4.45 6.45 6.31
N TYR A 59 -3.60 5.66 6.98
CA TYR A 59 -2.18 5.58 6.68
C TYR A 59 -1.90 5.02 5.28
N TYR A 60 -2.63 3.96 4.90
CA TYR A 60 -2.57 3.39 3.57
C TYR A 60 -3.02 4.41 2.52
N GLN A 61 -4.16 5.06 2.72
CA GLN A 61 -4.68 6.09 1.80
C GLN A 61 -3.69 7.26 1.61
N ALA A 62 -3.10 7.77 2.69
CA ALA A 62 -2.11 8.83 2.61
C ALA A 62 -0.86 8.39 1.82
N THR A 63 -0.46 7.13 1.97
CA THR A 63 0.67 6.55 1.22
C THR A 63 0.33 6.43 -0.26
N SER A 64 -0.88 6.01 -0.61
CA SER A 64 -1.36 5.96 -1.99
C SER A 64 -1.40 7.35 -2.64
N LEU A 65 -1.79 8.39 -1.91
CA LEU A 65 -1.76 9.77 -2.41
C LEU A 65 -0.35 10.28 -2.69
N MET A 66 0.65 9.88 -1.88
CA MET A 66 2.05 10.22 -2.14
C MET A 66 2.53 9.64 -3.48
N TRP A 67 2.11 8.43 -3.81
CA TRP A 67 2.38 7.80 -5.10
C TRP A 67 1.76 8.60 -6.25
N ILE A 68 0.46 8.91 -6.16
CA ILE A 68 -0.26 9.70 -7.17
C ILE A 68 0.43 11.06 -7.40
N LYS A 69 0.86 11.74 -6.33
CA LYS A 69 1.62 12.99 -6.43
C LYS A 69 2.93 12.80 -7.21
N GLY A 70 3.70 11.76 -6.91
CA GLY A 70 4.93 11.45 -7.63
C GLY A 70 4.69 11.19 -9.11
N TRP A 71 3.60 10.49 -9.43
CA TRP A 71 3.21 10.17 -10.80
C TRP A 71 2.81 11.42 -11.59
N ILE A 72 1.95 12.27 -11.03
CA ILE A 72 1.50 13.52 -11.69
C ILE A 72 2.68 14.42 -12.02
N THR A 73 3.72 14.45 -11.18
CA THR A 73 4.88 15.32 -11.45
C THR A 73 5.70 14.88 -12.66
N LEU A 74 5.63 13.61 -13.10
CA LEU A 74 6.31 13.06 -14.28
C LEU A 74 7.81 13.43 -14.42
N ARG A 75 8.50 13.82 -13.33
CA ARG A 75 9.88 14.33 -13.40
C ARG A 75 10.92 13.22 -13.52
N ASN A 76 10.60 12.00 -13.09
CA ASN A 76 11.55 10.91 -13.02
C ASN A 76 11.41 9.98 -14.23
N THR A 77 12.18 10.27 -15.28
CA THR A 77 12.20 9.52 -16.54
C THR A 77 12.57 8.05 -16.36
N ARG A 78 13.46 7.72 -15.40
CA ARG A 78 13.83 6.32 -15.08
C ARG A 78 12.68 5.56 -14.45
N LEU A 79 11.95 6.21 -13.54
CA LEU A 79 10.78 5.59 -12.94
C LEU A 79 9.67 5.43 -13.99
N LEU A 80 9.42 6.45 -14.81
CA LEU A 80 8.43 6.39 -15.90
C LEU A 80 8.72 5.30 -16.94
N THR A 81 9.99 5.10 -17.27
CA THR A 81 10.42 4.02 -18.17
C THR A 81 10.28 2.65 -17.53
N LEU A 82 10.47 2.50 -16.22
CA LEU A 82 10.24 1.26 -15.46
C LEU A 82 8.74 0.94 -15.29
N GLU A 83 7.92 1.95 -15.07
CA GLU A 83 6.46 1.86 -14.93
C GLU A 83 5.77 1.59 -16.28
N GLY A 84 6.41 2.06 -17.35
CA GLY A 84 5.97 1.87 -18.73
C GLY A 84 4.87 2.86 -19.05
N HIS A 85 5.18 4.14 -18.88
CA HIS A 85 4.28 5.24 -19.25
C HIS A 85 3.79 5.16 -20.72
N ASP A 86 4.53 4.49 -21.59
CA ASP A 86 4.18 4.21 -23.00
C ASP A 86 3.16 3.06 -23.16
N LEU A 87 2.83 2.33 -22.08
CA LEU A 87 1.85 1.24 -22.11
C LEU A 87 0.43 1.82 -22.10
N LEU A 88 -0.44 1.20 -22.88
CA LEU A 88 -1.86 1.52 -22.95
C LEU A 88 -2.59 1.32 -21.60
N LEU A 89 -2.01 0.47 -20.73
CA LEU A 89 -2.45 0.21 -19.36
C LEU A 89 -1.21 0.21 -18.45
N GLY A 90 -1.29 0.88 -17.29
CA GLY A 90 -0.21 0.84 -16.31
C GLY A 90 0.09 -0.60 -15.86
N TRP A 91 1.35 -0.91 -15.54
CA TRP A 91 1.80 -2.26 -15.17
C TRP A 91 0.96 -2.93 -14.06
N HIS A 92 0.40 -2.15 -13.13
CA HIS A 92 -0.50 -2.66 -12.10
C HIS A 92 -1.79 -3.30 -12.64
N ALA A 93 -2.28 -2.85 -13.80
CA ALA A 93 -3.45 -3.43 -14.45
C ALA A 93 -3.18 -4.89 -14.87
N PHE A 94 -1.94 -5.26 -15.15
CA PHE A 94 -1.56 -6.62 -15.53
C PHE A 94 -1.69 -7.61 -14.36
N LEU A 95 -1.39 -7.17 -13.13
CA LEU A 95 -1.61 -7.96 -11.91
C LEU A 95 -3.10 -8.18 -11.63
N TRP A 96 -3.94 -7.23 -12.03
CA TRP A 96 -5.37 -7.24 -11.68
C TRP A 96 -6.25 -7.96 -12.71
N TYR A 97 -6.03 -7.71 -14.00
CA TYR A 97 -6.92 -8.21 -15.05
C TYR A 97 -6.52 -9.58 -15.62
N GLY A 98 -5.41 -10.17 -15.14
CA GLY A 98 -4.90 -11.44 -15.63
C GLY A 98 -4.44 -11.33 -17.08
N GLY A 99 -3.13 -11.11 -17.27
CA GLY A 99 -2.46 -10.83 -18.54
C GLY A 99 -3.23 -11.23 -19.81
N THR A 100 -3.92 -10.27 -20.42
CA THR A 100 -4.53 -10.47 -21.74
C THR A 100 -3.42 -10.66 -22.77
N LYS A 101 -3.60 -11.60 -23.72
CA LYS A 101 -2.63 -11.96 -24.78
C LYS A 101 -2.16 -10.80 -25.67
N ILE A 102 -2.76 -9.60 -25.52
CA ILE A 102 -2.65 -8.46 -26.43
C ILE A 102 -1.36 -7.64 -26.21
N GLN A 103 -0.61 -7.90 -25.13
CA GLN A 103 0.42 -6.96 -24.65
C GLN A 103 1.81 -7.60 -24.50
N GLY A 104 2.34 -8.20 -25.57
CA GLY A 104 3.68 -8.80 -25.60
C GLY A 104 4.83 -7.84 -25.22
N TYR A 105 4.60 -6.52 -25.35
CA TYR A 105 5.56 -5.48 -24.97
C TYR A 105 5.85 -5.44 -23.46
N PHE A 106 4.92 -5.87 -22.61
CA PHE A 106 5.12 -5.91 -21.15
C PHE A 106 6.21 -6.92 -20.75
N ARG A 107 6.24 -8.08 -21.43
CA ARG A 107 7.23 -9.15 -21.22
C ARG A 107 8.61 -8.82 -21.80
N ARG A 108 8.73 -7.81 -22.66
CA ARG A 108 10.03 -7.42 -23.24
C ARG A 108 10.96 -6.74 -22.24
N HIS A 109 10.42 -6.26 -21.12
CA HIS A 109 11.21 -5.60 -20.09
C HIS A 109 11.57 -6.60 -18.99
N TYR A 110 12.87 -6.86 -18.83
CA TYR A 110 13.42 -7.88 -17.92
C TYR A 110 12.85 -7.83 -16.49
N ILE A 111 12.72 -6.63 -15.91
CA ILE A 111 12.19 -6.47 -14.54
C ILE A 111 10.68 -6.73 -14.47
N ARG A 112 9.94 -6.46 -15.55
CA ARG A 112 8.47 -6.65 -15.58
C ARG A 112 8.08 -8.09 -15.85
N GLU A 113 8.88 -8.79 -16.63
CA GLU A 113 8.72 -10.23 -16.85
C GLU A 113 8.81 -11.00 -15.54
N ALA A 114 9.73 -10.63 -14.64
CA ALA A 114 9.87 -11.24 -13.33
C ALA A 114 8.70 -10.98 -12.35
N LEU A 115 7.76 -10.08 -12.68
CA LEU A 115 6.60 -9.76 -11.84
C LEU A 115 5.32 -10.52 -12.25
N LEU A 116 5.32 -11.18 -13.42
CA LEU A 116 4.26 -12.06 -13.90
C LEU A 116 4.51 -13.51 -13.46
#